data_AF-A0A838WIQ8-F1
#
_entry.id   AF-A0A838WIQ8-F1
#
_cell.length_a   1.000
_cell.length_b   1.000
_cell.length_c   1.000
_cell.angle_alpha   90.00
_cell.angle_beta   90.00
_cell.angle_gamma   90.00
#
_symmetry.space_group_name_H-M   'P 1'
#
loop_
_entity.id
_entity.type
_entity.pdbx_description
1 polymer ?
#
loop_
_entity_poly.entity_id
_entity_poly.type
_entity_poly.pdbx_seq_one_letter_code
_entity_poly.pdbx_strand_id
1 'polypeptide(L)'
;MTQSFRILIFVSLVLAACAGPSAAQECWTLAGGPCRTLPESGSDWEEHAVVLGANAALGGITAGVMQWARGGSFSRGFIRGAAGGGMIYLGKRVSAESFRGAGLVGRQVGAVGASVVRNTSEGRSLLDPLMLPVGPLRFYIPHDATTRVRVRVDLPGAAVLAHALLSPARTLDTGASLSAGAPVFLMREPFRDGWFGSHIAGVIVLLSDSPEELRRVPHQKMVFAHERIHTVQYDQAMHTWSGPLDARVLRHVPYGGWIARHMEINLLLAPLGAVHMAVPYENRLWEREAFFFAGPD
;
A
#
# COMPACT_ATOMS: atom_id res chain seq x y z
N MET A 1 -8.88 28.18 -6.01
CA MET A 1 -8.06 27.00 -5.64
C MET A 1 -7.24 27.34 -4.40
N THR A 2 -7.50 26.71 -3.25
CA THR A 2 -6.91 27.10 -1.95
C THR A 2 -5.42 26.72 -1.86
N GLN A 3 -4.63 27.47 -1.07
CA GLN A 3 -3.20 27.22 -0.81
C GLN A 3 -2.90 25.75 -0.43
N SER A 4 -3.80 25.12 0.34
CA SER A 4 -3.68 23.70 0.73
C SER A 4 -3.82 22.70 -0.43
N PHE A 5 -4.48 23.06 -1.53
CA PHE A 5 -4.63 22.20 -2.71
C PHE A 5 -3.38 22.24 -3.59
N ARG A 6 -2.76 23.44 -3.70
CA ARG A 6 -1.45 23.61 -4.34
C ARG A 6 -0.36 22.86 -3.60
N ILE A 7 -0.38 22.86 -2.27
CA ILE A 7 0.55 22.09 -1.43
C ILE A 7 0.36 20.58 -1.63
N LEU A 8 -0.89 20.10 -1.73
CA LEU A 8 -1.14 18.66 -1.93
C LEU A 8 -0.65 18.18 -3.31
N ILE A 9 -0.92 18.94 -4.37
CA ILE A 9 -0.38 18.67 -5.72
C ILE A 9 1.14 18.75 -5.72
N PHE A 10 1.71 19.77 -5.08
CA PHE A 10 3.16 19.95 -5.00
C PHE A 10 3.83 18.80 -4.23
N VAL A 11 3.24 18.34 -3.12
CA VAL A 11 3.73 17.15 -2.39
C VAL A 11 3.60 15.91 -3.26
N SER A 12 2.47 15.68 -3.94
CA SER A 12 2.34 14.54 -4.86
C SER A 12 3.38 14.57 -5.99
N LEU A 13 3.68 15.76 -6.54
CA LEU A 13 4.70 15.94 -7.58
C LEU A 13 6.13 15.80 -7.05
N VAL A 14 6.42 16.33 -5.86
CA VAL A 14 7.73 16.21 -5.19
C VAL A 14 7.96 14.77 -4.74
N LEU A 15 6.94 14.04 -4.27
CA LEU A 15 7.06 12.62 -3.95
C LEU A 15 7.24 11.77 -5.22
N ALA A 16 6.64 12.17 -6.34
CA ALA A 16 6.91 11.57 -7.65
C ALA A 16 8.33 11.89 -8.18
N ALA A 17 8.90 13.04 -7.82
CA ALA A 17 10.21 13.52 -8.30
C ALA A 17 11.40 13.20 -7.37
N CYS A 18 11.18 13.06 -6.05
CA CYS A 18 12.21 12.71 -5.07
C CYS A 18 12.55 11.23 -5.04
N ALA A 19 11.84 10.42 -5.82
CA ALA A 19 12.35 9.14 -6.26
C ALA A 19 13.32 9.33 -7.43
N GLY A 20 14.49 9.90 -7.11
CA GLY A 20 15.64 9.84 -8.02
C GLY A 20 16.01 8.38 -8.30
N PRO A 21 16.74 8.12 -9.39
CA PRO A 21 17.04 6.77 -9.83
C PRO A 21 17.95 6.09 -8.83
N SER A 22 17.40 5.26 -7.93
CA SER A 22 18.21 4.18 -7.37
C SER A 22 18.51 3.24 -8.53
N ALA A 23 19.76 3.21 -8.94
CA ALA A 23 20.31 2.20 -9.82
C ALA A 23 20.19 0.84 -9.11
N ALA A 24 19.10 0.14 -9.39
CA ALA A 24 18.93 -1.29 -9.14
C ALA A 24 17.95 -1.77 -10.22
N GLN A 25 18.46 -1.86 -11.45
CA GLN A 25 17.72 -2.44 -12.57
C GLN A 25 17.70 -3.95 -12.36
N GLU A 26 16.70 -4.44 -11.64
CA GLU A 26 16.40 -5.87 -11.59
C GLU A 26 15.56 -6.32 -12.79
N CYS A 27 15.96 -7.49 -13.28
CA CYS A 27 15.63 -8.11 -14.54
C CYS A 27 14.32 -8.89 -14.44
N TRP A 28 13.27 -8.44 -15.12
CA TRP A 28 12.08 -9.26 -15.36
C TRP A 28 11.68 -9.13 -16.83
N THR A 29 12.13 -10.07 -17.67
CA THR A 29 11.59 -10.22 -19.01
C THR A 29 10.27 -10.96 -18.93
N LEU A 30 9.17 -10.20 -18.85
CA LEU A 30 7.95 -10.63 -19.54
C LEU A 30 8.31 -10.75 -21.03
N ALA A 31 8.40 -11.98 -21.55
CA ALA A 31 8.61 -12.33 -22.97
C ALA A 31 10.05 -12.32 -23.56
N GLY A 32 10.99 -13.09 -22.98
CA GLY A 32 12.04 -13.75 -23.78
C GLY A 32 13.16 -12.90 -24.39
N GLY A 33 13.41 -11.69 -23.89
CA GLY A 33 14.63 -10.91 -24.24
C GLY A 33 15.89 -11.41 -23.53
N PRO A 34 17.11 -11.10 -24.04
CA PRO A 34 18.36 -11.53 -23.41
C PRO A 34 18.55 -10.87 -22.04
N CYS A 35 18.72 -11.69 -21.00
CA CYS A 35 19.07 -11.26 -19.65
C CYS A 35 20.34 -10.41 -19.67
N ARG A 36 20.27 -9.18 -19.14
CA ARG A 36 21.47 -8.47 -18.69
C ARG A 36 21.68 -8.82 -17.23
N THR A 37 22.84 -9.40 -16.94
CA THR A 37 23.28 -9.74 -15.59
C THR A 37 23.31 -8.50 -14.71
N LEU A 38 22.79 -8.64 -13.49
CA LEU A 38 22.97 -7.64 -12.44
C LEU A 38 24.47 -7.43 -12.18
N PRO A 39 24.93 -6.19 -11.92
CA PRO A 39 26.20 -6.00 -11.24
C PRO A 39 26.13 -6.70 -9.87
N GLU A 40 27.16 -7.47 -9.53
CA GLU A 40 27.28 -8.10 -8.21
C GLU A 40 27.22 -7.05 -7.08
N SER A 41 26.31 -7.32 -6.15
CA SER A 41 26.36 -7.00 -4.71
C SER A 41 26.77 -5.58 -4.30
N GLY A 42 25.77 -4.71 -4.13
CA GLY A 42 25.70 -3.99 -2.85
C GLY A 42 25.49 -5.01 -1.73
N SER A 43 26.00 -4.75 -0.53
CA SER A 43 25.72 -5.64 0.58
C SER A 43 24.23 -5.55 0.97
N ASP A 44 23.56 -6.67 1.25
CA ASP A 44 22.11 -6.80 1.52
C ASP A 44 21.57 -5.71 2.49
N TRP A 45 22.39 -5.30 3.46
CA TRP A 45 22.02 -4.25 4.42
C TRP A 45 21.95 -2.84 3.83
N GLU A 46 22.72 -2.51 2.78
CA GLU A 46 22.70 -1.20 2.12
C GLU A 46 21.37 -0.98 1.41
N GLU A 47 20.87 -1.99 0.69
CA GLU A 47 19.58 -1.92 0.02
C GLU A 47 18.43 -1.81 1.02
N HIS A 48 18.47 -2.61 2.09
CA HIS A 48 17.54 -2.49 3.22
C HIS A 48 17.59 -1.09 3.85
N ALA A 49 18.77 -0.50 4.04
CA ALA A 49 18.94 0.85 4.59
C ALA A 49 18.37 1.92 3.64
N VAL A 50 18.56 1.77 2.32
CA VAL A 50 18.00 2.67 1.31
C VAL A 50 16.47 2.58 1.30
N VAL A 51 15.89 1.38 1.27
CA VAL A 51 14.43 1.20 1.22
C VAL A 51 13.78 1.66 2.53
N LEU A 52 14.41 1.39 3.69
CA LEU A 52 13.99 1.94 4.98
C LEU A 52 14.06 3.46 4.99
N GLY A 53 15.18 4.03 4.54
CA GLY A 53 15.40 5.46 4.44
C GLY A 53 14.38 6.15 3.53
N ALA A 54 14.04 5.54 2.39
CA ALA A 54 13.02 6.04 1.47
C ALA A 54 11.62 6.04 2.11
N ASN A 55 11.22 4.95 2.77
CA ASN A 55 9.93 4.89 3.47
C ASN A 55 9.85 5.89 4.64
N ALA A 56 10.93 5.99 5.44
CA ALA A 56 11.04 6.96 6.51
C ALA A 56 10.97 8.40 5.97
N ALA A 57 11.72 8.73 4.92
CA ALA A 57 11.68 10.05 4.30
C ALA A 57 10.29 10.36 3.72
N LEU A 58 9.65 9.40 3.05
CA LEU A 58 8.29 9.53 2.51
C LEU A 58 7.27 9.87 3.61
N GLY A 59 7.29 9.12 4.72
CA GLY A 59 6.45 9.39 5.87
C GLY A 59 6.77 10.74 6.53
N GLY A 60 8.05 11.05 6.70
CA GLY A 60 8.53 12.28 7.30
C GLY A 60 8.16 13.53 6.50
N ILE A 61 8.42 13.54 5.19
CA ILE A 61 8.05 14.66 4.30
C ILE A 61 6.53 14.84 4.29
N THR A 62 5.77 13.75 4.17
CA THR A 62 4.30 13.80 4.17
C THR A 62 3.76 14.42 5.45
N ALA A 63 4.22 13.94 6.61
CA ALA A 63 3.78 14.46 7.91
C ALA A 63 4.28 15.88 8.17
N GLY A 64 5.55 16.16 7.90
CA GLY A 64 6.20 17.45 8.10
C GLY A 64 5.54 18.56 7.29
N VAL A 65 5.35 18.37 5.98
CA VAL A 65 4.72 19.38 5.11
C VAL A 65 3.27 19.62 5.52
N MET A 66 2.50 18.56 5.78
CA MET A 66 1.09 18.69 6.14
C MET A 66 0.89 19.33 7.52
N GLN A 67 1.78 19.03 8.47
CA GLN A 67 1.76 19.68 9.79
C GLN A 67 2.17 21.15 9.68
N TRP A 68 3.20 21.48 8.90
CA TRP A 68 3.62 22.86 8.64
C TRP A 68 2.54 23.69 7.96
N ALA A 69 1.88 23.13 6.94
CA ALA A 69 0.76 23.78 6.24
C ALA A 69 -0.46 24.07 7.15
N ARG A 70 -0.51 23.47 8.34
CA ARG A 70 -1.52 23.70 9.38
C ARG A 70 -1.03 24.64 10.50
N GLY A 71 0.12 25.28 10.33
CA GLY A 71 0.74 26.15 11.34
C GLY A 71 1.54 25.40 12.41
N GLY A 72 1.78 24.10 12.22
CA GLY A 72 2.60 23.29 13.12
C GLY A 72 4.09 23.33 12.79
N SER A 73 4.88 22.51 13.52
CA SER A 73 6.33 22.41 13.34
C SER A 73 6.68 21.33 12.32
N PHE A 74 7.36 21.72 11.23
CA PHE A 74 7.83 20.77 10.21
C PHE A 74 8.72 19.67 10.80
N SER A 75 9.69 20.03 11.64
CA SER A 75 10.66 19.07 12.21
C SER A 75 9.99 18.03 13.10
N ARG A 76 9.06 18.43 13.96
CA ARG A 76 8.26 17.49 14.77
C ARG A 76 7.44 16.56 13.87
N GLY A 77 6.86 17.11 12.81
CA GLY A 77 6.09 16.33 11.84
C GLY A 77 6.96 15.33 11.09
N PHE A 78 8.14 15.78 10.66
CA PHE A 78 9.11 14.96 9.96
C PHE A 78 9.60 13.79 10.80
N ILE A 79 10.04 14.03 12.03
CA ILE A 79 10.58 12.96 12.90
C ILE A 79 9.52 11.90 13.19
N ARG A 80 8.30 12.33 13.56
CA ARG A 80 7.19 11.42 13.86
C ARG A 80 6.70 10.69 12.62
N GLY A 81 6.61 11.39 11.49
CA GLY A 81 6.27 10.79 10.20
C GLY A 81 7.33 9.79 9.74
N ALA A 82 8.60 10.05 9.99
CA ALA A 82 9.69 9.14 9.64
C ALA A 82 9.64 7.85 10.45
N ALA A 83 9.32 7.93 11.74
CA ALA A 83 9.03 6.75 12.55
C ALA A 83 7.82 5.96 11.99
N GLY A 84 6.76 6.66 11.57
CA GLY A 84 5.62 6.08 10.85
C GLY A 84 6.04 5.33 9.58
N GLY A 85 6.87 5.97 8.75
CA GLY A 85 7.45 5.39 7.53
C GLY A 85 8.31 4.15 7.80
N GLY A 86 9.12 4.18 8.86
CA GLY A 86 9.90 3.00 9.29
C GLY A 86 9.02 1.83 9.70
N MET A 87 7.89 2.06 10.38
CA MET A 87 6.93 1.00 10.67
C MET A 87 6.25 0.44 9.40
N ILE A 88 5.99 1.29 8.40
CA ILE A 88 5.48 0.84 7.10
C ILE A 88 6.48 -0.09 6.41
N TYR A 89 7.77 0.29 6.40
CA TYR A 89 8.85 -0.57 5.92
C TYR A 89 8.86 -1.93 6.62
N LEU A 90 8.80 -1.94 7.96
CA LEU A 90 8.76 -3.19 8.73
C LEU A 90 7.52 -4.03 8.39
N GLY A 91 6.37 -3.38 8.18
CA GLY A 91 5.15 -4.04 7.74
C GLY A 91 5.32 -4.74 6.39
N LYS A 92 5.99 -4.11 5.41
CA LYS A 92 6.30 -4.71 4.11
C LYS A 92 7.26 -5.90 4.26
N ARG A 93 8.35 -5.73 5.03
CA ARG A 93 9.34 -6.79 5.31
C ARG A 93 8.70 -8.02 5.95
N VAL A 94 7.84 -7.83 6.95
CA VAL A 94 7.09 -8.93 7.59
C VAL A 94 6.07 -9.53 6.63
N SER A 95 5.41 -8.72 5.80
CA SER A 95 4.43 -9.22 4.83
C SER A 95 5.04 -10.13 3.78
N ALA A 96 6.33 -9.96 3.46
CA ALA A 96 7.05 -10.81 2.52
C ALA A 96 7.44 -12.18 3.08
N GLU A 97 7.42 -12.35 4.40
CA GLU A 97 7.78 -13.62 5.04
C GLU A 97 6.86 -14.78 4.64
N SER A 98 7.38 -16.00 4.77
CA SER A 98 6.72 -17.24 4.31
C SER A 98 5.81 -17.90 5.35
N PHE A 99 5.80 -17.42 6.60
CA PHE A 99 4.97 -18.01 7.66
C PHE A 99 3.48 -17.66 7.50
N ARG A 100 2.60 -18.53 8.03
CA ARG A 100 1.14 -18.32 7.97
C ARG A 100 0.75 -17.08 8.78
N GLY A 101 0.06 -16.13 8.15
CA GLY A 101 -0.32 -14.87 8.77
C GLY A 101 0.69 -13.73 8.59
N ALA A 102 1.82 -13.97 7.92
CA ALA A 102 2.82 -12.94 7.65
C ALA A 102 2.23 -11.69 6.99
N GLY A 103 1.38 -11.87 5.97
CA GLY A 103 0.68 -10.76 5.31
C GLY A 103 -0.24 -10.00 6.26
N LEU A 104 -1.08 -10.70 7.03
CA LEU A 104 -1.97 -10.07 8.00
C LEU A 104 -1.20 -9.26 9.04
N VAL A 105 -0.18 -9.85 9.67
CA VAL A 105 0.65 -9.19 10.69
C VAL A 105 1.37 -7.99 10.10
N GLY A 106 2.06 -8.18 8.96
CA GLY A 106 2.78 -7.11 8.30
C GLY A 106 1.87 -5.97 7.86
N ARG A 107 0.66 -6.28 7.37
CA ARG A 107 -0.39 -5.30 7.06
C ARG A 107 -0.82 -4.50 8.29
N GLN A 108 -1.00 -5.13 9.45
CA GLN A 108 -1.33 -4.39 10.69
C GLN A 108 -0.18 -3.50 11.16
N VAL A 109 1.07 -3.97 11.10
CA VAL A 109 2.25 -3.16 11.44
C VAL A 109 2.35 -1.94 10.51
N GLY A 110 2.14 -2.14 9.21
CA GLY A 110 2.10 -1.05 8.24
C GLY A 110 0.96 -0.07 8.50
N ALA A 111 -0.22 -0.55 8.89
CA ALA A 111 -1.37 0.29 9.22
C ALA A 111 -1.15 1.16 10.48
N VAL A 112 -0.44 0.64 11.49
CA VAL A 112 0.03 1.43 12.64
C VAL A 112 0.95 2.55 12.15
N GLY A 113 1.92 2.22 11.29
CA GLY A 113 2.82 3.21 10.68
C GLY A 113 2.07 4.30 9.91
N ALA A 114 1.12 3.91 9.05
CA ALA A 114 0.26 4.84 8.31
C ALA A 114 -0.58 5.73 9.25
N SER A 115 -1.10 5.17 10.34
CA SER A 115 -1.85 5.92 11.37
C SER A 115 -0.96 6.98 12.03
N VAL A 116 0.30 6.64 12.34
CA VAL A 116 1.27 7.59 12.90
C VAL A 116 1.55 8.74 11.93
N VAL A 117 1.79 8.45 10.64
CA VAL A 117 2.01 9.48 9.63
C VAL A 117 0.77 10.37 9.54
N ARG A 118 -0.41 9.77 9.38
CA ARG A 118 -1.68 10.49 9.21
C ARG A 118 -2.01 11.37 10.42
N ASN A 119 -1.95 10.83 11.62
CA ASN A 119 -2.28 11.55 12.84
C ASN A 119 -1.29 12.69 13.08
N THR A 120 0.00 12.47 12.81
CA THR A 120 1.02 13.52 12.87
C THR A 120 0.72 14.63 11.86
N SER A 121 0.39 14.29 10.61
CA SER A 121 -0.01 15.27 9.60
C SER A 121 -1.14 16.16 10.12
N GLU A 122 -2.10 15.58 10.85
CA GLU A 122 -3.28 16.28 11.40
C GLU A 122 -3.05 16.94 12.76
N GLY A 123 -1.85 16.84 13.35
CA GLY A 123 -1.55 17.40 14.66
C GLY A 123 -2.22 16.65 15.82
N ARG A 124 -2.57 15.37 15.63
CA ARG A 124 -3.20 14.51 16.64
C ARG A 124 -2.16 13.67 17.41
N SER A 125 -2.64 12.94 18.42
CA SER A 125 -1.86 11.88 19.07
C SER A 125 -1.55 10.76 18.06
N LEU A 126 -0.38 10.13 18.18
CA LEU A 126 0.18 9.23 17.17
C LEU A 126 -0.77 8.09 16.80
N LEU A 127 -1.51 7.56 17.76
CA LEU A 127 -2.39 6.39 17.61
C LEU A 127 -3.88 6.73 17.82
N ASP A 128 -4.28 7.98 17.62
CA ASP A 128 -5.67 8.40 17.83
C ASP A 128 -6.27 9.17 16.63
N PRO A 129 -7.14 8.53 15.83
CA PRO A 129 -7.50 7.10 15.89
C PRO A 129 -6.40 6.21 15.30
N LEU A 130 -6.33 4.97 15.77
CA LEU A 130 -5.60 3.88 15.11
C LEU A 130 -6.49 3.26 14.02
N MET A 131 -6.00 3.18 12.79
CA MET A 131 -6.70 2.50 11.70
C MET A 131 -6.12 1.11 11.48
N LEU A 132 -6.98 0.08 11.51
CA LEU A 132 -6.64 -1.31 11.23
C LEU A 132 -7.48 -1.84 10.06
N PRO A 133 -6.86 -2.32 8.97
CA PRO A 133 -7.56 -2.87 7.82
C PRO A 133 -7.80 -4.39 7.94
N VAL A 134 -8.99 -4.85 7.56
CA VAL A 134 -9.31 -6.27 7.39
C VAL A 134 -10.18 -6.42 6.14
N GLY A 135 -9.62 -7.00 5.08
CA GLY A 135 -10.29 -7.07 3.78
C GLY A 135 -10.70 -5.68 3.27
N PRO A 136 -11.97 -5.46 2.87
CA PRO A 136 -12.49 -4.15 2.46
C PRO A 136 -12.96 -3.29 3.64
N LEU A 137 -12.77 -3.73 4.89
CA LEU A 137 -13.19 -2.98 6.07
C LEU A 137 -11.99 -2.27 6.69
N ARG A 138 -12.26 -1.09 7.27
CA ARG A 138 -11.29 -0.26 7.97
C ARG A 138 -11.86 0.08 9.34
N PHE A 139 -11.16 -0.38 10.38
CA PHE A 139 -11.54 -0.16 11.78
C PHE A 139 -10.76 1.03 12.32
N TYR A 140 -11.49 2.04 12.78
CA TYR A 140 -10.94 3.24 13.40
C TYR A 140 -11.16 3.16 14.91
N ILE A 141 -10.10 2.80 15.62
CA ILE A 141 -10.08 2.57 17.06
C ILE A 141 -9.60 3.85 17.74
N PRO A 142 -10.48 4.56 18.47
CA PRO A 142 -10.07 5.72 19.26
C PRO A 142 -9.20 5.28 20.44
N HIS A 143 -8.34 6.17 20.93
CA HIS A 143 -7.58 5.90 22.16
C HIS A 143 -8.48 5.87 23.41
N ASP A 144 -9.52 6.70 23.42
CA ASP A 144 -10.49 6.78 24.51
C ASP A 144 -11.50 5.63 24.46
N ALA A 145 -11.57 4.87 25.56
CA ALA A 145 -12.47 3.73 25.72
C ALA A 145 -13.96 4.10 25.72
N THR A 146 -14.32 5.38 25.94
CA THR A 146 -15.72 5.81 25.89
C THR A 146 -16.22 6.09 24.46
N THR A 147 -15.29 6.29 23.53
CA THR A 147 -15.61 6.54 22.13
C THR A 147 -15.77 5.22 21.36
N ARG A 148 -16.85 5.10 20.59
CA ARG A 148 -17.13 3.87 19.82
C ARG A 148 -16.15 3.69 18.65
N VAL A 149 -15.71 2.45 18.43
CA VAL A 149 -14.98 2.05 17.21
C VAL A 149 -15.85 2.36 15.99
N ARG A 150 -15.25 3.03 15.00
CA ARG A 150 -15.93 3.32 13.73
C ARG A 150 -15.45 2.35 12.66
N VAL A 151 -16.38 1.83 11.87
CA VAL A 151 -16.07 0.96 10.73
C VAL A 151 -16.39 1.70 9.45
N ARG A 152 -15.47 1.67 8.50
CA ARG A 152 -15.68 2.18 7.14
C ARG A 152 -15.46 1.09 6.11
N VAL A 153 -16.20 1.18 5.02
CA VAL A 153 -16.04 0.33 3.84
C VAL A 153 -15.14 1.04 2.85
N ASP A 154 -14.04 0.38 2.50
CA ASP A 154 -13.20 0.73 1.36
C ASP A 154 -13.98 0.45 0.07
N LEU A 155 -14.51 1.50 -0.56
CA LEU A 155 -15.46 1.36 -1.66
C LEU A 155 -14.80 0.75 -2.90
N PRO A 156 -13.61 1.18 -3.35
CA PRO A 156 -12.91 0.47 -4.43
C PRO A 156 -12.61 -0.99 -4.09
N GLY A 157 -12.13 -1.28 -2.89
CA GLY A 157 -11.83 -2.67 -2.50
C GLY A 157 -13.08 -3.54 -2.44
N ALA A 158 -14.19 -3.01 -1.93
CA ALA A 158 -15.48 -3.70 -1.94
C ALA A 158 -15.99 -3.94 -3.38
N ALA A 159 -15.82 -2.98 -4.29
CA ALA A 159 -16.23 -3.12 -5.68
C ALA A 159 -15.39 -4.18 -6.42
N VAL A 160 -14.07 -4.18 -6.25
CA VAL A 160 -13.18 -5.19 -6.84
C VAL A 160 -13.46 -6.57 -6.24
N LEU A 161 -13.70 -6.65 -4.93
CA LEU A 161 -14.09 -7.90 -4.28
C LEU A 161 -15.40 -8.45 -4.83
N ALA A 162 -16.43 -7.61 -4.95
CA ALA A 162 -17.72 -8.02 -5.53
C ALA A 162 -17.54 -8.51 -6.97
N HIS A 163 -16.75 -7.80 -7.79
CA HIS A 163 -16.44 -8.23 -9.15
C HIS A 163 -15.71 -9.58 -9.18
N ALA A 164 -14.72 -9.80 -8.30
CA ALA A 164 -13.99 -11.05 -8.21
C ALA A 164 -14.88 -12.23 -7.76
N LEU A 165 -15.78 -12.02 -6.79
CA LEU A 165 -16.75 -13.02 -6.33
C LEU A 165 -17.74 -13.43 -7.43
N LEU A 166 -18.12 -12.49 -8.30
CA LEU A 166 -19.04 -12.73 -9.41
C LEU A 166 -18.34 -13.31 -10.65
N SER A 167 -17.01 -13.42 -10.65
CA SER A 167 -16.25 -13.93 -11.78
C SER A 167 -16.10 -15.46 -11.71
N PRO A 168 -16.69 -16.25 -12.63
CA PRO A 168 -16.66 -17.71 -12.55
C PRO A 168 -15.26 -18.32 -12.76
N ALA A 169 -14.34 -17.54 -13.36
CA ALA A 169 -12.95 -17.94 -13.58
C ALA A 169 -12.07 -17.81 -12.32
N ARG A 170 -12.62 -17.37 -11.19
CA ARG A 170 -11.88 -17.08 -9.96
C ARG A 170 -12.40 -17.92 -8.80
N THR A 171 -11.49 -18.49 -8.02
CA THR A 171 -11.82 -19.25 -6.80
C THR A 171 -11.24 -18.53 -5.59
N LEU A 172 -12.06 -18.24 -4.59
CA LEU A 172 -11.59 -17.63 -3.34
C LEU A 172 -10.77 -18.65 -2.54
N ASP A 173 -9.51 -18.33 -2.23
CA ASP A 173 -8.71 -19.07 -1.25
C ASP A 173 -8.86 -18.40 0.11
N THR A 174 -9.71 -18.97 0.97
CA THR A 174 -9.97 -18.45 2.31
C THR A 174 -8.75 -18.51 3.23
N GLY A 175 -7.89 -19.53 3.06
CA GLY A 175 -6.68 -19.69 3.87
C GLY A 175 -5.63 -18.65 3.53
N ALA A 176 -5.37 -18.44 2.23
CA ALA A 176 -4.51 -17.36 1.76
C ALA A 176 -5.11 -15.99 2.13
N SER A 177 -6.44 -15.84 2.04
CA SER A 177 -7.12 -14.59 2.38
C SER A 177 -6.95 -14.20 3.86
N LEU A 178 -7.15 -15.17 4.77
CA LEU A 178 -6.92 -14.95 6.20
C LEU A 178 -5.44 -14.66 6.49
N SER A 179 -4.52 -15.38 5.82
CA SER A 179 -3.08 -15.20 5.98
C SER A 179 -2.59 -13.84 5.47
N ALA A 180 -3.17 -13.32 4.41
CA ALA A 180 -2.85 -12.00 3.84
C ALA A 180 -3.60 -10.87 4.56
N GLY A 181 -4.70 -11.17 5.26
CA GLY A 181 -5.62 -10.16 5.75
C GLY A 181 -6.39 -9.42 4.65
N ALA A 182 -6.37 -9.94 3.42
CA ALA A 182 -6.96 -9.37 2.20
C ALA A 182 -7.60 -10.51 1.38
N PRO A 183 -8.65 -10.27 0.57
CA PRO A 183 -9.22 -11.33 -0.28
C PRO A 183 -8.19 -11.80 -1.32
N VAL A 184 -8.00 -13.11 -1.42
CA VAL A 184 -7.10 -13.77 -2.36
C VAL A 184 -7.91 -14.72 -3.25
N PHE A 185 -7.83 -14.51 -4.56
CA PHE A 185 -8.46 -15.35 -5.56
C PHE A 185 -7.40 -16.07 -6.39
N LEU A 186 -7.70 -17.30 -6.78
CA LEU A 186 -6.91 -18.09 -7.72
C LEU A 186 -7.61 -18.09 -9.08
N MET A 187 -6.84 -18.03 -10.15
CA MET A 187 -7.30 -18.25 -11.51
C MET A 187 -6.34 -19.19 -12.25
N ARG A 188 -6.86 -19.96 -13.21
CA ARG A 188 -6.09 -20.94 -13.98
C ARG A 188 -5.64 -20.45 -15.35
N GLU A 189 -6.37 -19.49 -15.91
CA GLU A 189 -6.01 -18.89 -17.19
C GLU A 189 -5.05 -17.72 -16.94
N PRO A 190 -4.00 -17.58 -17.77
CA PRO A 190 -3.06 -16.49 -17.62
C PRO A 190 -3.73 -15.14 -17.85
N PHE A 191 -3.21 -14.11 -17.19
CA PHE A 191 -3.58 -12.74 -17.51
C PHE A 191 -3.20 -12.44 -18.97
N ARG A 192 -3.97 -11.57 -19.65
CA ARG A 192 -3.74 -11.23 -21.08
C ARG A 192 -2.31 -10.77 -21.38
N ASP A 193 -1.64 -10.19 -20.39
CA ASP A 193 -0.29 -9.63 -20.51
C ASP A 193 0.80 -10.55 -19.91
N GLY A 194 0.47 -11.82 -19.59
CA GLY A 194 1.42 -12.82 -19.09
C GLY A 194 1.79 -12.69 -17.62
N TRP A 195 1.00 -11.95 -16.83
CA TRP A 195 1.27 -11.74 -15.41
C TRP A 195 0.92 -13.00 -14.59
N PHE A 196 1.62 -13.21 -13.47
CA PHE A 196 1.39 -14.34 -12.56
C PHE A 196 0.61 -13.95 -11.31
N GLY A 197 0.53 -12.65 -11.01
CA GLY A 197 -0.20 -12.09 -9.88
C GLY A 197 -0.71 -10.69 -10.22
N SER A 198 -1.72 -10.26 -9.49
CA SER A 198 -2.20 -8.88 -9.55
C SER A 198 -2.88 -8.48 -8.26
N HIS A 199 -2.53 -7.31 -7.75
CA HIS A 199 -3.22 -6.63 -6.67
C HIS A 199 -4.00 -5.43 -7.21
N ILE A 200 -5.30 -5.39 -6.93
CA ILE A 200 -6.17 -4.26 -7.29
C ILE A 200 -7.02 -3.90 -6.08
N ALA A 201 -6.83 -2.69 -5.55
CA ALA A 201 -7.61 -2.12 -4.46
C ALA A 201 -7.78 -3.05 -3.22
N GLY A 202 -6.70 -3.69 -2.78
CA GLY A 202 -6.73 -4.56 -1.60
C GLY A 202 -7.19 -5.99 -1.88
N VAL A 203 -7.47 -6.34 -3.14
CA VAL A 203 -7.78 -7.71 -3.58
C VAL A 203 -6.61 -8.28 -4.38
N ILE A 204 -6.20 -9.50 -4.04
CA ILE A 204 -5.12 -10.23 -4.70
C ILE A 204 -5.74 -11.28 -5.62
N VAL A 205 -5.22 -11.40 -6.83
CA VAL A 205 -5.53 -12.46 -7.79
C VAL A 205 -4.23 -13.12 -8.22
N LEU A 206 -4.14 -14.45 -8.13
CA LEU A 206 -2.94 -15.21 -8.44
C LEU A 206 -3.25 -16.23 -9.54
N LEU A 207 -2.32 -16.38 -10.49
CA LEU A 207 -2.34 -17.45 -11.47
C LEU A 207 -1.82 -18.72 -10.81
N SER A 208 -2.71 -19.61 -10.37
CA SER A 208 -2.37 -20.87 -9.74
C SER A 208 -3.51 -21.88 -9.86
N ASP A 209 -3.15 -23.15 -10.01
CA ASP A 209 -4.12 -24.23 -10.16
C ASP A 209 -4.72 -24.68 -8.82
N SER A 210 -4.00 -24.45 -7.71
CA SER A 210 -4.43 -24.88 -6.37
C SER A 210 -3.81 -24.07 -5.22
N PRO A 211 -4.48 -23.98 -4.05
CA PRO A 211 -3.91 -23.43 -2.82
C PRO A 211 -2.58 -24.06 -2.39
N GLU A 212 -2.35 -25.33 -2.74
CA GLU A 212 -1.12 -26.06 -2.42
C GLU A 212 0.10 -25.52 -3.17
N GLU A 213 -0.06 -25.06 -4.41
CA GLU A 213 1.04 -24.52 -5.21
C GLU A 213 1.61 -23.24 -4.60
N LEU A 214 0.73 -22.35 -4.11
CA LEU A 214 1.14 -21.13 -3.39
C LEU A 214 2.06 -21.41 -2.21
N ARG A 215 2.01 -22.62 -1.63
CA ARG A 215 2.79 -23.02 -0.46
C ARG A 215 4.01 -23.86 -0.81
N ARG A 216 4.12 -24.36 -2.04
CA ARG A 216 5.16 -25.33 -2.42
C ARG A 216 6.07 -24.83 -3.53
N VAL A 217 5.51 -24.14 -4.52
CA VAL A 217 6.25 -23.64 -5.68
C VAL A 217 6.94 -22.33 -5.31
N PRO A 218 8.29 -22.25 -5.38
CA PRO A 218 9.04 -21.04 -5.00
C PRO A 218 8.54 -19.78 -5.71
N HIS A 219 8.37 -19.83 -7.03
CA HIS A 219 7.84 -18.74 -7.83
C HIS A 219 6.47 -18.24 -7.33
N GLN A 220 5.55 -19.15 -7.00
CA GLN A 220 4.23 -18.77 -6.49
C GLN A 220 4.30 -18.14 -5.09
N LYS A 221 5.25 -18.56 -4.26
CA LYS A 221 5.49 -17.93 -2.94
C LYS A 221 6.01 -16.51 -3.11
N MET A 222 6.95 -16.30 -4.04
CA MET A 222 7.50 -14.99 -4.37
C MET A 222 6.40 -14.07 -4.90
N VAL A 223 5.62 -14.50 -5.91
CA VAL A 223 4.49 -13.72 -6.43
C VAL A 223 3.49 -13.40 -5.31
N PHE A 224 3.14 -14.36 -4.45
CA PHE A 224 2.22 -14.06 -3.34
C PHE A 224 2.84 -13.11 -2.29
N ALA A 225 4.15 -13.17 -2.04
CA ALA A 225 4.85 -12.18 -1.22
C ALA A 225 4.79 -10.77 -1.84
N HIS A 226 5.05 -10.68 -3.15
CA HIS A 226 4.96 -9.46 -3.96
C HIS A 226 3.58 -8.81 -3.82
N GLU A 227 2.51 -9.56 -4.09
CA GLU A 227 1.14 -9.03 -4.03
C GLU A 227 0.71 -8.63 -2.61
N ARG A 228 1.24 -9.28 -1.57
CA ARG A 228 0.99 -8.88 -0.17
C ARG A 228 1.61 -7.52 0.13
N ILE A 229 2.78 -7.19 -0.41
CA ILE A 229 3.41 -5.88 -0.20
C ILE A 229 2.55 -4.76 -0.80
N HIS A 230 1.93 -5.00 -1.96
CA HIS A 230 0.99 -4.05 -2.56
C HIS A 230 -0.22 -3.76 -1.66
N THR A 231 -0.70 -4.72 -0.85
CA THR A 231 -1.78 -4.44 0.10
C THR A 231 -1.36 -3.41 1.17
N VAL A 232 -0.10 -3.47 1.63
CA VAL A 232 0.46 -2.52 2.60
C VAL A 232 0.66 -1.14 1.95
N GLN A 233 1.21 -1.10 0.73
CA GLN A 233 1.37 0.15 -0.03
C GLN A 233 0.02 0.82 -0.32
N TYR A 234 -1.00 0.02 -0.65
CA TYR A 234 -2.35 0.50 -0.87
C TYR A 234 -2.93 1.12 0.39
N ASP A 235 -2.89 0.43 1.53
CA ASP A 235 -3.40 0.98 2.80
C ASP A 235 -2.67 2.27 3.21
N GLN A 236 -1.35 2.33 3.02
CA GLN A 236 -0.55 3.54 3.22
C GLN A 236 -1.10 4.70 2.38
N ALA A 237 -1.25 4.50 1.06
CA ALA A 237 -1.68 5.55 0.14
C ALA A 237 -3.11 6.03 0.45
N MET A 238 -4.03 5.10 0.70
CA MET A 238 -5.42 5.40 1.01
C MET A 238 -5.54 6.17 2.33
N HIS A 239 -4.90 5.66 3.39
CA HIS A 239 -5.04 6.25 4.72
C HIS A 239 -4.29 7.58 4.86
N THR A 240 -3.06 7.65 4.33
CA THR A 240 -2.19 8.82 4.51
C THR A 240 -2.58 9.95 3.56
N TRP A 241 -2.88 9.64 2.29
CA TRP A 241 -3.04 10.64 1.23
C TRP A 241 -4.47 10.82 0.76
N SER A 242 -5.23 9.73 0.55
CA SER A 242 -6.58 9.87 0.00
C SER A 242 -7.59 10.30 1.06
N GLY A 243 -7.58 9.68 2.24
CA GLY A 243 -8.55 9.97 3.30
C GLY A 243 -8.70 11.45 3.70
N PRO A 244 -7.64 12.29 3.80
CA PRO A 244 -7.80 13.71 4.09
C PRO A 244 -8.41 14.48 2.90
N LEU A 245 -8.10 14.06 1.66
CA LEU A 245 -8.67 14.65 0.46
C LEU A 245 -10.15 14.30 0.34
N ASP A 246 -10.51 13.03 0.50
CA ASP A 246 -11.88 12.52 0.50
C ASP A 246 -12.75 13.31 1.49
N ALA A 247 -12.31 13.40 2.74
CA ALA A 247 -13.04 14.13 3.77
C ALA A 247 -13.21 15.62 3.44
N ARG A 248 -12.22 16.25 2.78
CA ARG A 248 -12.32 17.65 2.36
C ARG A 248 -13.31 17.83 1.21
N VAL A 249 -13.26 16.97 0.19
CA VAL A 249 -14.12 17.03 -0.99
C VAL A 249 -15.57 16.71 -0.60
N LEU A 250 -15.79 15.65 0.18
CA LEU A 250 -17.12 15.19 0.58
C LEU A 250 -17.88 16.20 1.46
N ARG A 251 -17.22 17.19 2.08
CA ARG A 251 -17.93 18.29 2.77
C ARG A 251 -18.74 19.18 1.84
N HIS A 252 -18.45 19.16 0.55
CA HIS A 252 -19.11 19.99 -0.46
C HIS A 252 -20.16 19.22 -1.27
N VAL A 253 -20.38 17.93 -0.97
CA VAL A 253 -21.32 17.07 -1.70
C VAL A 253 -22.55 16.81 -0.81
N PRO A 254 -23.79 16.89 -1.35
CA PRO A 254 -24.98 16.44 -0.62
C PRO A 254 -24.78 15.02 -0.09
N TYR A 255 -25.13 14.79 1.17
CA TYR A 255 -24.89 13.51 1.88
C TYR A 255 -23.42 13.10 2.06
N GLY A 256 -22.45 13.91 1.63
CA GLY A 256 -21.04 13.55 1.71
C GLY A 256 -20.53 13.38 3.15
N GLY A 257 -21.16 14.03 4.14
CA GLY A 257 -20.91 13.74 5.55
C GLY A 257 -21.33 12.33 5.99
N TRP A 258 -22.40 11.77 5.40
CA TRP A 258 -22.78 10.38 5.63
C TRP A 258 -21.80 9.42 4.94
N ILE A 259 -21.41 9.72 3.69
CA ILE A 259 -20.42 8.93 2.94
C ILE A 259 -19.10 8.90 3.72
N ALA A 260 -18.56 10.06 4.10
CA ALA A 260 -17.30 10.16 4.85
C ALA A 260 -17.34 9.51 6.24
N ARG A 261 -18.52 9.18 6.77
CA ARG A 261 -18.65 8.43 8.02
C ARG A 261 -18.57 6.92 7.82
N HIS A 262 -19.08 6.39 6.70
CA HIS A 262 -19.25 4.95 6.49
C HIS A 262 -18.38 4.37 5.36
N MET A 263 -17.81 5.21 4.51
CA MET A 263 -17.13 4.79 3.28
C MET A 263 -15.82 5.55 3.07
N GLU A 264 -14.86 4.88 2.43
CA GLU A 264 -13.67 5.47 1.84
C GLU A 264 -13.78 5.37 0.33
N ILE A 265 -13.85 6.52 -0.33
CA ILE A 265 -14.07 6.60 -1.78
C ILE A 265 -12.77 6.59 -2.56
N ASN A 266 -11.68 6.97 -1.88
CA ASN A 266 -10.33 6.83 -2.36
C ASN A 266 -10.08 7.60 -3.67
N LEU A 267 -10.36 8.91 -3.64
CA LEU A 267 -10.25 9.80 -4.80
C LEU A 267 -8.87 9.79 -5.48
N LEU A 268 -7.81 9.47 -4.74
CA LEU A 268 -6.46 9.37 -5.31
C LEU A 268 -6.21 8.08 -6.08
N LEU A 269 -7.08 7.07 -6.01
CA LEU A 269 -6.87 5.80 -6.70
C LEU A 269 -6.80 5.99 -8.22
N ALA A 270 -7.73 6.75 -8.81
CA ALA A 270 -7.76 7.00 -10.25
C ALA A 270 -6.51 7.74 -10.77
N PRO A 271 -6.09 8.88 -10.19
CA PRO A 271 -4.88 9.56 -10.64
C PRO A 271 -3.60 8.74 -10.38
N LEU A 272 -3.52 8.00 -9.26
CA LEU A 272 -2.38 7.09 -9.03
C LEU A 272 -2.36 5.95 -10.07
N GLY A 273 -3.53 5.40 -10.40
CA GLY A 273 -3.68 4.42 -11.49
C GLY A 273 -3.27 4.98 -12.85
N ALA A 274 -3.62 6.23 -13.15
CA ALA A 274 -3.20 6.88 -14.40
C ALA A 274 -1.67 7.08 -14.45
N VAL A 275 -1.05 7.52 -13.35
CA VAL A 275 0.41 7.59 -13.24
C VAL A 275 1.04 6.21 -13.41
N HIS A 276 0.45 5.19 -12.81
CA HIS A 276 0.88 3.80 -12.96
C HIS A 276 0.85 3.36 -14.42
N MET A 277 -0.22 3.65 -15.17
CA MET A 277 -0.30 3.33 -16.60
C MET A 277 0.66 4.14 -17.48
N ALA A 278 1.06 5.34 -17.06
CA ALA A 278 1.97 6.21 -17.81
C ALA A 278 3.45 5.84 -17.63
N VAL A 279 3.80 5.17 -16.54
CA VAL A 279 5.17 4.74 -16.24
C VAL A 279 5.34 3.27 -16.64
N PRO A 280 6.31 2.92 -17.51
CA PRO A 280 6.61 1.53 -17.87
C PRO A 280 6.83 0.67 -16.61
N TYR A 281 6.37 -0.58 -16.65
CA TYR A 281 6.31 -1.46 -15.47
C TYR A 281 7.65 -1.55 -14.74
N GLU A 282 8.73 -1.75 -15.48
CA GLU A 282 10.11 -1.87 -15.01
C GLU A 282 10.64 -0.60 -14.29
N ASN A 283 10.01 0.55 -14.52
CA ASN A 283 10.39 1.83 -13.93
C ASN A 283 9.49 2.24 -12.74
N ARG A 284 8.49 1.41 -12.40
CA ARG A 284 7.58 1.68 -11.29
C ARG A 284 8.26 1.37 -9.96
N LEU A 285 8.45 2.40 -9.15
CA LEU A 285 9.17 2.31 -7.88
C LEU A 285 8.49 1.38 -6.88
N TRP A 286 7.16 1.36 -6.86
CA TRP A 286 6.39 0.47 -5.97
C TRP A 286 6.48 -1.00 -6.39
N GLU A 287 6.66 -1.29 -7.69
CA GLU A 287 6.93 -2.66 -8.16
C GLU A 287 8.33 -3.09 -7.76
N ARG A 288 9.33 -2.23 -7.97
CA ARG A 288 10.71 -2.49 -7.56
C ARG A 288 10.84 -2.73 -6.06
N GLU A 289 10.13 -1.94 -5.25
CA GLU A 289 10.08 -2.16 -3.80
C GLU A 289 9.42 -3.50 -3.46
N ALA A 290 8.35 -3.89 -4.15
CA ALA A 290 7.68 -5.17 -3.90
C ALA A 290 8.57 -6.37 -4.25
N PHE A 291 9.27 -6.32 -5.39
CA PHE A 291 10.25 -7.34 -5.76
C PHE A 291 11.41 -7.42 -4.77
N PHE A 292 11.95 -6.27 -4.35
CA PHE A 292 13.04 -6.21 -3.37
C PHE A 292 12.71 -7.01 -2.10
N PHE A 293 11.49 -6.89 -1.57
CA PHE A 293 11.10 -7.64 -0.39
C PHE A 293 10.70 -9.08 -0.67
N ALA A 294 10.07 -9.36 -1.83
CA ALA A 294 9.66 -10.71 -2.20
C ALA A 294 10.86 -11.64 -2.42
N GLY A 295 12.01 -11.06 -2.76
CA GLY A 295 13.26 -11.76 -3.02
C GLY A 295 13.32 -12.34 -4.44
N PRO A 296 14.53 -12.67 -4.94
CA PRO A 296 14.67 -13.39 -6.20
C PRO A 296 14.17 -14.83 -6.07
N ASP A 297 13.75 -15.40 -7.20
CA ASP A 297 13.47 -16.84 -7.33
C ASP A 297 14.73 -17.70 -7.27
#